data_AF-A0AAW9IK47-F1
#
_entry.id   AF-A0AAW9IK47-F1
#
_cell.length_a   1.000
_cell.length_b   1.000
_cell.length_c   1.000
_cell.angle_alpha   90.00
_cell.angle_beta   90.00
_cell.angle_gamma   90.00
#
_symmetry.space_group_name_H-M   'P 1'
#
loop_
_entity.id
_entity.type
_entity.pdbx_description
1 polymer ?
#
loop_
_entity_poly.entity_id
_entity_poly.type
_entity_poly.pdbx_seq_one_letter_code
_entity_poly.pdbx_strand_id
1 'polypeptide(L)'
;IGKSSSTNKLIIIGIGISAICKAITNILIVNGPVVFIKEATTWITGSIYGANWTHAAIIIVIFSIFTILTVIFIKDLNLHQLEDDVITVLGNSVHKSRIILLGLSAALAAGAVTIGGGISFVGLIAPHIARKLVDSKFENIIPLSIFIGGIITLLADFASKWLFYPQDLPIG
;
A
#
# COMPACT_ATOMS: atom_id res chain seq x y z
N ILE A 1 -11.05 -12.08 -28.23
CA ILE A 1 -11.99 -11.19 -27.49
C ILE A 1 -12.26 -11.82 -26.12
N GLY A 2 -11.73 -11.29 -25.01
CA GLY A 2 -12.13 -11.83 -23.68
C GLY A 2 -11.17 -11.76 -22.49
N LYS A 3 -10.17 -10.87 -22.40
CA LYS A 3 -9.36 -10.73 -21.16
C LYS A 3 -9.19 -9.31 -20.59
N SER A 4 -9.29 -8.26 -21.41
CA SER A 4 -9.33 -6.86 -20.93
C SER A 4 -10.52 -6.55 -19.99
N SER A 5 -11.64 -7.28 -20.14
CA SER A 5 -12.85 -7.07 -19.34
C SER A 5 -12.65 -7.35 -17.85
N SER A 6 -11.81 -8.32 -17.45
CA SER A 6 -11.66 -8.70 -16.03
C SER A 6 -10.90 -7.65 -15.22
N THR A 7 -9.83 -7.07 -15.77
CA THR A 7 -9.06 -6.00 -15.10
C THR A 7 -9.90 -4.73 -14.93
N ASN A 8 -10.61 -4.29 -15.98
CA ASN A 8 -11.47 -3.11 -15.88
C ASN A 8 -12.64 -3.32 -14.91
N LYS A 9 -13.24 -4.52 -14.90
CA LYS A 9 -14.27 -4.89 -13.91
C LYS A 9 -13.74 -4.83 -12.49
N LEU A 10 -12.53 -5.35 -12.23
CA LEU A 10 -11.92 -5.33 -10.90
C LEU A 10 -11.69 -3.90 -10.40
N ILE A 11 -11.25 -2.99 -11.29
CA ILE A 11 -11.06 -1.58 -10.97
C ILE A 11 -12.41 -0.92 -10.60
N ILE A 12 -13.45 -1.11 -11.42
CA ILE A 12 -14.78 -0.51 -11.18
C ILE A 12 -15.39 -1.04 -9.88
N ILE A 13 -15.31 -2.35 -9.64
CA ILE A 13 -15.79 -2.98 -8.39
C ILE A 13 -15.02 -2.41 -7.19
N GLY A 14 -13.70 -2.28 -7.28
CA GLY A 14 -12.87 -1.70 -6.22
C GLY A 14 -13.22 -0.26 -5.89
N ILE A 15 -13.47 0.57 -6.91
CA ILE A 15 -13.90 1.96 -6.73
C ILE A 15 -15.27 2.01 -6.04
N GLY A 16 -16.22 1.18 -6.48
CA GLY A 16 -17.55 1.09 -5.87
C GLY A 16 -17.51 0.68 -4.39
N ILE A 17 -16.76 -0.38 -4.06
CA ILE A 17 -16.59 -0.84 -2.68
C ILE A 17 -15.93 0.25 -1.82
N SER A 18 -14.88 0.90 -2.34
CA SER A 18 -14.19 1.99 -1.63
C SER A 18 -15.12 3.15 -1.32
N ALA A 19 -16.01 3.52 -2.25
CA ALA A 19 -17.00 4.57 -2.04
C ALA A 19 -18.02 4.20 -0.95
N ILE A 20 -18.50 2.95 -0.94
CA ILE A 20 -19.43 2.45 0.09
C ILE A 20 -18.77 2.46 1.47
N CYS A 21 -17.53 1.96 1.58
CA CYS A 21 -16.79 1.98 2.84
C CYS A 21 -16.59 3.42 3.35
N LYS A 22 -16.21 4.36 2.46
CA LYS A 22 -16.08 5.78 2.82
C LYS A 22 -17.39 6.39 3.31
N ALA A 23 -18.51 6.07 2.65
CA ALA A 23 -19.83 6.54 3.08
C ALA A 23 -20.18 6.02 4.48
N ILE A 24 -19.94 4.73 4.76
CA ILE A 24 -20.15 4.14 6.08
C ILE A 24 -19.27 4.81 7.14
N THR A 25 -17.98 5.00 6.86
CA THR A 25 -17.06 5.71 7.77
C THR A 25 -17.56 7.13 8.08
N ASN A 26 -18.04 7.85 7.07
CA ASN A 26 -18.58 9.21 7.25
C ASN A 26 -19.83 9.22 8.13
N ILE A 27 -20.77 8.31 7.88
CA ILE A 27 -21.98 8.14 8.71
C ILE A 27 -21.60 7.87 10.17
N LEU A 28 -20.62 6.99 10.42
CA LEU A 28 -20.15 6.67 11.78
C LEU A 28 -19.53 7.88 12.48
N ILE A 29 -18.74 8.70 11.77
CA ILE A 29 -18.15 9.91 12.33
C ILE A 29 -19.22 10.93 12.71
N VAL A 30 -20.21 11.16 11.83
CA VAL A 30 -21.27 12.14 12.05
C VAL A 30 -22.19 11.74 13.20
N ASN A 31 -22.46 10.44 13.37
CA ASN A 31 -23.31 9.94 14.47
C ASN A 31 -22.54 9.66 15.77
N GLY A 32 -21.20 9.70 15.72
CA GLY A 32 -20.35 9.40 16.87
C GLY A 32 -20.23 10.56 17.88
N PRO A 33 -19.75 10.29 19.10
CA PRO A 33 -19.45 11.33 20.07
C PRO A 33 -18.40 12.31 19.54
N VAL A 34 -18.63 13.62 19.73
CA VAL A 34 -17.75 14.70 19.23
C VAL A 34 -16.29 14.55 19.66
N VAL A 35 -16.05 13.90 20.80
CA VAL A 35 -14.71 13.64 21.36
C VAL A 35 -13.86 12.78 20.41
N PHE A 36 -14.46 11.80 19.73
CA PHE A 36 -13.73 10.88 18.83
C PHE A 36 -13.56 11.41 17.41
N ILE A 37 -14.26 12.50 17.04
CA ILE A 37 -14.18 13.06 15.68
C ILE A 37 -12.77 13.54 15.36
N LYS A 38 -12.10 14.18 16.33
CA LYS A 38 -10.72 14.65 16.16
C LYS A 38 -9.75 13.48 15.94
N GLU A 39 -9.81 12.46 16.78
CA GLU A 39 -8.97 11.27 16.68
C GLU A 39 -9.22 10.50 15.37
N ALA A 40 -10.48 10.31 14.99
CA ALA A 40 -10.85 9.65 13.75
C ALA A 40 -10.35 10.43 12.52
N THR A 41 -10.49 11.76 12.52
CA THR A 41 -10.00 12.61 11.42
C THR A 41 -8.48 12.53 11.32
N THR A 42 -7.76 12.60 12.45
CA THR A 42 -6.29 12.47 12.45
C THR A 42 -5.81 11.11 11.98
N TRP A 43 -6.53 10.03 12.29
CA TRP A 43 -6.20 8.69 11.81
C TRP A 43 -6.47 8.53 10.31
N ILE A 44 -7.59 9.07 9.82
CA ILE A 44 -7.95 9.03 8.39
C ILE A 44 -6.95 9.80 7.54
N THR A 45 -6.51 10.99 8.00
CA THR A 45 -5.50 11.78 7.28
C THR A 45 -4.11 11.16 7.36
N GLY A 46 -3.87 10.24 8.28
CA GLY A 46 -2.58 9.57 8.43
C GLY A 46 -1.67 10.32 9.39
N SER A 47 -1.29 9.63 10.46
CA SER A 47 -0.45 10.19 11.51
C SER A 47 0.43 9.10 12.12
N ILE A 48 1.71 9.42 12.32
CA ILE A 48 2.67 8.57 13.03
C ILE A 48 2.66 8.92 14.54
N TYR A 49 1.69 9.72 14.98
CA TYR A 49 1.56 10.13 16.37
C TYR A 49 1.23 8.92 17.27
N GLY A 50 2.02 8.69 18.32
CA GLY A 50 1.86 7.54 19.23
C GLY A 50 2.70 6.31 18.89
N ALA A 51 3.71 6.43 18.02
CA ALA A 51 4.63 5.32 17.72
C ALA A 51 5.34 4.79 18.98
N ASN A 52 5.19 3.49 19.25
CA ASN A 52 5.84 2.78 20.36
C ASN A 52 6.79 1.69 19.82
N TRP A 53 7.88 1.43 20.53
CA TRP A 53 8.88 0.43 20.17
C TRP A 53 8.29 -0.98 20.03
N THR A 54 7.27 -1.33 20.82
CA THR A 54 6.53 -2.59 20.66
C THR A 54 5.77 -2.66 19.33
N HIS A 55 5.14 -1.57 18.92
CA HIS A 55 4.43 -1.52 17.63
C HIS A 55 5.43 -1.62 16.47
N ALA A 56 6.57 -0.92 16.57
CA ALA A 56 7.67 -1.03 15.60
C ALA A 56 8.20 -2.47 15.47
N ALA A 57 8.39 -3.18 16.59
CA ALA A 57 8.84 -4.58 16.58
C ALA A 57 7.82 -5.52 15.93
N ILE A 58 6.52 -5.32 16.17
CA ILE A 58 5.47 -6.13 15.53
C ILE A 58 5.45 -5.88 14.01
N ILE A 59 5.56 -4.61 13.60
CA ILE A 59 5.58 -4.20 12.20
C ILE A 59 6.74 -4.85 11.46
N ILE A 60 7.94 -4.79 12.01
CA ILE A 60 9.11 -5.30 11.30
C ILE A 60 9.02 -6.80 11.10
N VAL A 61 8.47 -7.54 12.07
CA VAL A 61 8.26 -9.00 11.95
C VAL A 61 7.20 -9.29 10.90
N ILE A 62 6.02 -8.65 10.96
CA ILE A 62 4.93 -8.96 10.03
C ILE A 62 5.27 -8.55 8.60
N PHE A 63 5.84 -7.37 8.40
CA PHE A 63 6.27 -6.90 7.07
C PHE A 63 7.42 -7.72 6.52
N SER A 64 8.35 -8.18 7.35
CA SER A 64 9.42 -9.08 6.91
C SER A 64 8.87 -10.41 6.38
N ILE A 65 7.88 -11.00 7.07
CA ILE A 65 7.22 -12.23 6.61
C ILE A 65 6.47 -12.02 5.29
N PHE A 66 5.72 -10.93 5.13
CA PHE A 66 5.04 -10.66 3.87
C PHE A 66 6.02 -10.31 2.72
N THR A 67 7.13 -9.64 3.03
CA THR A 67 8.18 -9.32 2.06
C THR A 67 8.89 -10.59 1.59
N ILE A 68 9.27 -11.49 2.51
CA ILE A 68 9.91 -12.76 2.11
C ILE A 68 8.97 -13.61 1.25
N LEU A 69 7.67 -13.62 1.59
CA LEU A 69 6.67 -14.31 0.78
C LEU A 69 6.56 -13.69 -0.62
N THR A 70 6.63 -12.37 -0.73
CA THR A 70 6.63 -11.67 -2.03
C THR A 70 7.85 -12.05 -2.88
N VAL A 71 9.03 -12.16 -2.27
CA VAL A 71 10.28 -12.53 -2.94
C VAL A 71 10.23 -13.95 -3.51
N ILE A 72 9.52 -14.88 -2.86
CA ILE A 72 9.33 -16.24 -3.37
C ILE A 72 8.54 -16.21 -4.71
N PHE A 73 7.59 -15.30 -4.85
CA PHE A 73 6.76 -15.14 -6.06
C PHE A 73 7.35 -14.15 -7.08
N ILE A 74 8.61 -13.72 -6.94
CA ILE A 74 9.21 -12.67 -7.79
C ILE A 74 9.32 -13.10 -9.27
N LYS A 75 9.51 -14.40 -9.52
CA LYS A 75 9.56 -14.97 -10.86
C LYS A 75 8.20 -14.84 -11.55
N ASP A 76 7.13 -15.15 -10.82
CA ASP A 76 5.76 -15.00 -11.34
C ASP A 76 5.41 -13.53 -11.60
N LEU A 77 5.87 -12.61 -10.75
CA LEU A 77 5.73 -11.17 -10.97
C LEU A 77 6.40 -10.72 -12.28
N ASN A 78 7.61 -11.20 -12.57
CA ASN A 78 8.29 -10.92 -13.83
C ASN A 78 7.53 -11.53 -15.03
N LEU A 79 6.97 -12.73 -14.88
CA LEU A 79 6.18 -13.37 -15.93
C LEU A 79 4.89 -12.59 -16.26
N HIS A 80 4.30 -11.94 -15.26
CA HIS A 80 3.13 -11.07 -15.45
C HIS A 80 3.43 -9.75 -16.20
N GLN A 81 4.70 -9.38 -16.40
CA GLN A 81 5.05 -8.26 -17.27
C GLN A 81 4.94 -8.61 -18.76
N LEU A 82 4.97 -9.90 -19.11
CA LEU A 82 4.83 -10.34 -20.50
C LEU A 82 3.35 -10.28 -20.91
N GLU A 83 3.11 -10.09 -22.21
CA GLU A 83 1.76 -10.03 -22.76
C GLU A 83 0.98 -11.33 -22.51
N ASP A 84 -0.34 -11.19 -22.35
CA ASP A 84 -1.27 -12.28 -22.02
C ASP A 84 -1.15 -13.48 -22.99
N ASP A 85 -0.77 -13.23 -24.25
CA ASP A 85 -0.58 -14.27 -25.26
C ASP A 85 0.62 -15.19 -24.93
N VAL A 86 1.72 -14.66 -24.39
CA VAL A 86 2.86 -15.48 -23.93
C VAL A 86 2.51 -16.24 -22.64
N ILE A 87 1.71 -15.61 -21.77
CA ILE A 87 1.27 -16.19 -20.50
C ILE A 87 0.33 -17.39 -20.72
N THR A 88 -0.53 -17.36 -21.74
CA THR A 88 -1.45 -18.48 -22.02
C THR A 88 -0.75 -19.78 -22.35
N VAL A 89 0.44 -19.71 -22.96
CA VAL A 89 1.26 -20.90 -23.29
C VAL A 89 1.91 -21.49 -22.04
N LEU A 90 2.17 -20.66 -21.01
CA LEU A 90 2.78 -21.08 -19.74
C LEU A 90 1.81 -21.79 -18.77
N GLY A 91 0.49 -21.77 -19.02
CA GLY A 91 -0.50 -22.59 -18.30
C GLY A 91 -1.25 -21.94 -17.13
N ASN A 92 -2.03 -22.76 -16.40
CA ASN A 92 -3.00 -22.34 -15.36
C ASN A 92 -2.36 -21.81 -14.05
N SER A 93 -1.06 -22.00 -13.84
CA SER A 93 -0.33 -21.54 -12.63
C SER A 93 -0.32 -20.02 -12.50
N VAL A 94 -0.29 -19.30 -13.61
CA VAL A 94 -0.15 -17.84 -13.65
C VAL A 94 -1.41 -17.13 -13.11
N HIS A 95 -2.60 -17.70 -13.33
CA HIS A 95 -3.83 -17.11 -12.77
C HIS A 95 -3.91 -17.27 -11.24
N LYS A 96 -3.46 -18.41 -10.70
CA LYS A 96 -3.39 -18.63 -9.25
C LYS A 96 -2.40 -17.68 -8.60
N SER A 97 -1.21 -17.53 -9.21
CA SER A 97 -0.18 -16.61 -8.71
C SER A 97 -0.69 -15.16 -8.68
N ARG A 98 -1.42 -14.71 -9.72
CA ARG A 98 -2.07 -13.38 -9.73
C ARG A 98 -2.97 -13.13 -8.53
N ILE A 99 -3.83 -14.09 -8.16
CA ILE A 99 -4.76 -13.93 -7.04
C ILE A 99 -3.99 -13.87 -5.71
N ILE A 100 -2.96 -14.72 -5.55
CA ILE A 100 -2.11 -14.73 -4.36
C ILE A 100 -1.38 -13.38 -4.22
N LEU A 101 -0.78 -12.88 -5.30
CA LEU A 101 -0.05 -11.62 -5.33
C LEU A 101 -0.97 -10.42 -5.03
N LEU A 102 -2.20 -10.42 -5.56
CA LEU A 102 -3.20 -9.40 -5.23
C LEU A 102 -3.58 -9.44 -3.74
N GLY A 103 -3.79 -10.63 -3.18
CA GLY A 103 -4.06 -10.80 -1.75
C GLY A 103 -2.90 -10.34 -0.87
N LEU A 104 -1.66 -10.65 -1.27
CA LEU A 104 -0.45 -10.25 -0.59
C LEU A 104 -0.26 -8.73 -0.58
N SER A 105 -0.45 -8.09 -1.74
CA SER A 105 -0.42 -6.64 -1.87
C SER A 105 -1.51 -5.97 -1.03
N ALA A 106 -2.71 -6.53 -0.99
CA ALA A 106 -3.80 -6.01 -0.17
C ALA A 106 -3.49 -6.15 1.33
N ALA A 107 -2.91 -7.28 1.77
CA ALA A 107 -2.52 -7.50 3.16
C ALA A 107 -1.42 -6.52 3.62
N LEU A 108 -0.38 -6.32 2.79
CA LEU A 108 0.68 -5.33 3.05
C LEU A 108 0.12 -3.91 3.14
N ALA A 109 -0.74 -3.52 2.20
CA ALA A 109 -1.38 -2.21 2.19
C ALA A 109 -2.28 -2.00 3.42
N ALA A 110 -3.10 -2.99 3.76
CA ALA A 110 -3.97 -2.94 4.93
C ALA A 110 -3.18 -2.84 6.25
N GLY A 111 -2.08 -3.60 6.35
CA GLY A 111 -1.16 -3.52 7.49
C GLY A 111 -0.51 -2.14 7.62
N ALA A 112 -0.11 -1.53 6.50
CA ALA A 112 0.48 -0.19 6.50
C ALA A 112 -0.53 0.87 6.95
N VAL A 113 -1.75 0.84 6.40
CA VAL A 113 -2.83 1.81 6.71
C VAL A 113 -3.32 1.67 8.15
N THR A 114 -3.37 0.46 8.69
CA THR A 114 -3.80 0.24 10.09
C THR A 114 -2.95 1.04 11.09
N ILE A 115 -1.67 1.25 10.75
CA ILE A 115 -0.67 1.78 11.67
C ILE A 115 -0.31 3.23 11.34
N GLY A 116 0.02 3.51 10.07
CA GLY A 116 0.37 4.86 9.63
C GLY A 116 -0.83 5.73 9.26
N GLY A 117 -2.03 5.15 9.23
CA GLY A 117 -3.24 5.78 8.72
C GLY A 117 -3.21 5.98 7.19
N GLY A 118 -4.03 6.91 6.69
CA GLY A 118 -4.29 7.11 5.25
C GLY A 118 -3.19 7.78 4.42
N ILE A 119 -1.92 7.39 4.60
CA ILE A 119 -0.79 7.97 3.84
C ILE A 119 -0.90 7.52 2.37
N SER A 120 -1.43 8.40 1.54
CA SER A 120 -1.55 8.18 0.10
C SER A 120 -0.28 8.67 -0.61
N PHE A 121 -0.04 8.26 -1.85
CA PHE A 121 1.13 8.63 -2.69
C PHE A 121 2.45 7.89 -2.50
N VAL A 122 2.90 7.54 -1.29
CA VAL A 122 4.21 6.87 -1.11
C VAL A 122 4.27 5.57 -1.92
N GLY A 123 3.19 4.77 -1.88
CA GLY A 123 3.08 3.52 -2.64
C GLY A 123 3.02 3.69 -4.17
N LEU A 124 2.79 4.90 -4.69
CA LEU A 124 2.81 5.19 -6.13
C LEU A 124 4.18 5.74 -6.56
N ILE A 125 4.73 6.67 -5.78
CA ILE A 125 5.96 7.40 -6.13
C ILE A 125 7.20 6.51 -5.91
N ALA A 126 7.28 5.80 -4.77
CA ALA A 126 8.44 5.00 -4.43
C ALA A 126 8.82 3.95 -5.49
N PRO A 127 7.90 3.09 -5.98
CA PRO A 127 8.24 2.10 -7.00
C PRO A 127 8.55 2.74 -8.36
N HIS A 128 7.96 3.90 -8.67
CA HIS A 128 8.23 4.63 -9.91
C HIS A 128 9.65 5.22 -9.91
N ILE A 129 10.09 5.80 -8.79
CA ILE A 129 11.47 6.27 -8.63
C ILE A 129 12.43 5.09 -8.67
N ALA A 130 12.13 4.00 -7.95
CA ALA A 130 12.95 2.78 -7.96
C ALA A 130 13.15 2.26 -9.40
N ARG A 131 12.07 2.13 -10.17
CA ARG A 131 12.13 1.69 -11.58
C ARG A 131 12.94 2.61 -12.49
N LYS A 132 13.11 3.89 -12.13
CA LYS A 132 13.94 4.83 -12.90
C LYS A 132 15.43 4.71 -12.56
N LEU A 133 15.75 4.13 -11.40
CA LEU A 133 17.12 4.00 -10.88
C LEU A 133 17.74 2.62 -11.16
N VAL A 134 16.93 1.57 -11.26
CA VAL A 134 17.39 0.20 -11.52
C VAL A 134 16.67 -0.42 -12.72
N ASP A 135 17.23 -1.50 -13.24
CA ASP A 135 16.60 -2.32 -14.28
C ASP A 135 15.17 -2.75 -13.92
N SER A 136 14.33 -3.00 -14.93
CA SER A 136 12.90 -3.37 -14.81
C SER A 136 12.61 -4.70 -14.09
N LYS A 137 13.62 -5.36 -13.53
CA LYS A 137 13.49 -6.62 -12.78
C LYS A 137 12.96 -6.35 -11.37
N PHE A 138 11.90 -7.06 -10.99
CA PHE A 138 11.30 -6.89 -9.65
C PHE A 138 12.27 -7.23 -8.50
N GLU A 139 13.28 -8.06 -8.75
CA GLU A 139 14.37 -8.40 -7.80
C GLU A 139 15.09 -7.16 -7.28
N ASN A 140 15.30 -6.16 -8.13
CA ASN A 140 15.98 -4.92 -7.77
C ASN A 140 14.99 -3.83 -7.34
N ILE A 141 13.81 -3.79 -7.96
CA ILE A 141 12.80 -2.75 -7.68
C ILE A 141 12.23 -2.89 -6.28
N ILE A 142 11.91 -4.11 -5.81
CA ILE A 142 11.28 -4.33 -4.50
C ILE A 142 12.14 -3.77 -3.34
N PRO A 143 13.42 -4.18 -3.16
CA PRO A 143 14.23 -3.67 -2.06
C PRO A 143 14.44 -2.15 -2.18
N LEU A 144 14.68 -1.64 -3.38
CA LEU A 144 14.91 -0.21 -3.57
C LEU A 144 13.66 0.62 -3.29
N SER A 145 12.48 0.14 -3.68
CA SER A 145 11.20 0.80 -3.38
C SER A 145 10.93 0.83 -1.87
N ILE A 146 11.32 -0.19 -1.11
CA ILE A 146 11.19 -0.19 0.36
C ILE A 146 12.05 0.93 0.97
N PHE A 147 13.31 1.05 0.54
CA PHE A 147 14.20 2.10 1.02
C PHE A 147 13.73 3.50 0.62
N ILE A 148 13.38 3.71 -0.65
CA ILE A 148 12.89 5.01 -1.15
C ILE A 148 11.60 5.41 -0.44
N GLY A 149 10.65 4.49 -0.29
CA GLY A 149 9.42 4.74 0.44
C GLY A 149 9.67 5.16 1.88
N GLY A 150 10.57 4.45 2.58
CA GLY A 150 10.97 4.80 3.94
C GLY A 150 11.61 6.19 4.05
N ILE A 151 12.50 6.54 3.12
CA ILE A 151 13.13 7.87 3.08
C ILE A 151 12.11 8.97 2.84
N ILE A 152 11.18 8.78 1.89
CA ILE A 152 10.12 9.76 1.59
C ILE A 152 9.26 9.99 2.84
N THR A 153 8.83 8.92 3.50
CA THR A 153 7.99 9.03 4.70
C THR A 153 8.75 9.70 5.85
N LEU A 154 10.03 9.39 6.04
CA LEU A 154 10.85 10.00 7.08
C LEU A 154 11.07 11.50 6.83
N LEU A 155 11.32 11.90 5.58
CA LEU A 155 11.44 13.31 5.21
C LEU A 155 10.12 14.05 5.39
N ALA A 156 8.99 13.42 5.08
CA ALA A 156 7.66 14.00 5.29
C ALA A 156 7.37 14.20 6.79
N ASP A 157 7.69 13.23 7.64
CA ASP A 157 7.53 13.34 9.11
C ASP A 157 8.43 14.46 9.68
N PHE A 158 9.68 14.55 9.22
CA PHE A 158 10.59 15.61 9.63
C PHE A 158 10.10 17.00 9.19
N ALA A 159 9.66 17.13 7.93
CA ALA A 159 9.15 18.38 7.39
C ALA A 159 7.87 18.84 8.11
N SER A 160 6.95 17.92 8.42
CA SER A 160 5.74 18.26 9.17
C SER A 160 6.07 18.88 10.54
N LYS A 161 6.95 18.23 11.30
CA LYS A 161 7.34 18.69 12.65
C LYS A 161 8.14 19.98 12.66
N TRP A 162 9.01 20.16 11.66
CA TRP A 162 9.91 21.32 11.62
C TRP A 162 9.25 22.57 11.06
N LEU A 163 8.42 22.44 10.01
CA LEU A 163 7.85 23.60 9.31
C LEU A 163 6.60 24.17 10.01
N PHE A 164 5.89 23.34 10.79
CA PHE A 164 4.58 23.69 11.36
C PHE A 164 4.54 23.75 12.90
N TYR A 165 5.70 23.82 13.56
CA TYR A 165 5.77 24.00 15.01
C TYR A 165 4.95 25.23 15.46
N PRO A 166 4.00 25.13 16.42
CA PRO A 166 3.75 24.04 17.37
C PRO A 166 2.55 23.11 17.03
N GLN A 167 2.00 23.15 15.82
CA GLN A 167 0.88 22.29 15.41
C GLN A 167 1.39 21.10 14.58
N ASP A 168 1.21 19.88 15.10
CA ASP A 168 1.55 18.66 14.36
C ASP A 168 0.52 18.43 13.24
N LEU A 169 0.93 18.66 11.99
CA LEU A 169 0.11 18.31 10.85
C LEU A 169 0.22 16.79 10.57
N PRO A 170 -0.91 16.11 10.29
CA PRO A 170 -0.87 14.76 9.74
C PRO A 170 -0.09 14.76 8.41
N ILE A 171 0.67 13.69 8.19
CA ILE A 171 1.68 13.60 7.10
C ILE A 171 1.13 13.04 5.78
N GLY A 172 -0.14 12.62 5.75
CA GLY A 172 -0.77 11.98 4.59
C GLY A 172 -1.41 12.93 3.59
#